data_AF-A0A531LFQ1-F1
#
_entry.id   AF-A0A531LFQ1-F1
#
_cell.length_a   1.000
_cell.length_b   1.000
_cell.length_c   1.000
_cell.angle_alpha   90.00
_cell.angle_beta   90.00
_cell.angle_gamma   90.00
#
_symmetry.space_group_name_H-M   'P 1'
#
loop_
_entity.id
_entity.type
_entity.pdbx_description
1 polymer ?
#
loop_
_entity_poly.entity_id
_entity_poly.type
_entity_poly.pdbx_seq_one_letter_code
_entity_poly.pdbx_strand_id
1 'polypeptide(L)' 'IDAGLVDELRLILYPLLVGEGKALFATTQNRRGLELRKVQQLTDGRVSLIYAIG' A
#
# COMPACT_ATOMS: atom_id res chain seq x y z
N ILE A 1 -1.48 8.08 7.28
CA ILE A 1 -0.01 7.99 7.16
C ILE A 1 0.65 9.32 7.50
N ASP A 2 0.09 10.47 7.09
CA ASP A 2 0.73 11.78 7.28
C ASP A 2 1.11 12.11 8.73
N ALA A 3 0.28 11.74 9.72
CA ALA A 3 0.55 11.97 11.13
C ALA A 3 1.74 11.17 11.70
N GLY A 4 2.29 10.20 10.98
CA GLY A 4 3.50 9.46 11.39
C GLY A 4 3.31 8.45 12.50
N LEU A 5 2.08 8.01 12.72
CA LEU A 5 1.71 7.05 13.76
C LEU A 5 1.64 5.61 13.25
N VAL A 6 2.01 5.38 11.99
CA VAL A 6 1.93 4.07 11.35
C VAL A 6 3.36 3.59 11.14
N ASP A 7 3.69 2.43 11.69
CA ASP A 7 5.02 1.83 11.57
C ASP A 7 5.09 0.80 10.42
N GLU A 8 3.95 0.23 10.04
CA GLU A 8 3.85 -0.79 8.99
C GLU A 8 2.62 -0.59 8.11
N LEU A 9 2.78 -0.78 6.80
CA LEU A 9 1.73 -0.74 5.81
C LEU A 9 1.59 -2.10 5.11
N ARG A 10 0.39 -2.69 5.18
CA ARG A 10 0.04 -3.92 4.47
C ARG A 10 -0.96 -3.64 3.37
N LEU A 11 -0.60 -3.91 2.12
CA LEU A 11 -1.45 -3.70 0.95
C LEU A 11 -1.73 -5.04 0.26
N ILE A 12 -2.99 -5.27 -0.13
CA ILE A 12 -3.36 -6.34 -1.05
C ILE A 12 -3.76 -5.70 -2.38
N LEU A 13 -2.99 -5.99 -3.42
CA LEU A 13 -3.25 -5.54 -4.77
C LEU A 13 -4.12 -6.55 -5.51
N TYR A 14 -5.16 -6.05 -6.17
CA TYR A 14 -6.04 -6.81 -7.04
C TYR A 14 -5.66 -6.53 -8.50
N PRO A 15 -5.62 -7.55 -9.38
CA PRO A 15 -5.26 -7.38 -10.78
C PRO A 15 -6.42 -6.78 -11.59
N LEU A 16 -6.84 -5.57 -11.24
CA LEU A 16 -7.97 -4.87 -11.84
C LEU A 16 -7.65 -3.37 -11.98
N LEU A 17 -7.90 -2.82 -13.16
CA LEU A 17 -7.94 -1.38 -13.37
C LEU A 17 -9.36 -0.89 -13.05
N VAL A 18 -9.53 -0.23 -11.90
CA VAL A 18 -10.86 0.19 -11.41
C VAL A 18 -11.42 1.38 -12.20
N GLY A 19 -10.56 2.19 -12.82
CA GLY A 19 -10.98 3.44 -13.46
C GLY A 19 -11.30 4.50 -12.40
N GLU A 20 -12.55 4.96 -12.37
CA GLU A 20 -13.01 5.94 -11.38
C GLU A 20 -13.26 5.28 -10.01
N GLY A 21 -12.94 6.00 -8.93
CA GLY A 21 -13.16 5.50 -7.57
C GLY A 21 -12.44 6.33 -6.50
N LYS A 22 -12.61 5.92 -5.24
CA LYS A 22 -11.92 6.56 -4.11
C LYS A 22 -10.46 6.09 -4.06
N ALA A 23 -9.53 6.98 -4.40
CA ALA A 23 -8.11 6.69 -4.27
C ALA A 23 -7.67 6.62 -2.80
N LEU A 24 -6.94 5.56 -2.45
CA LEU A 24 -6.54 5.23 -1.08
C LEU A 24 -5.64 6.30 -0.43
N PHE A 25 -4.84 7.00 -1.23
CA PHE A 25 -3.85 7.99 -0.77
C PHE A 25 -4.05 9.37 -1.41
N ALA A 26 -5.28 9.69 -1.83
CA ALA A 26 -5.58 10.93 -2.56
C ALA A 26 -5.20 12.21 -1.81
N THR A 27 -5.29 12.19 -0.48
CA THR A 27 -5.06 13.36 0.38
C THR A 27 -3.71 13.36 1.06
N THR A 28 -2.86 12.35 0.82
CA THR A 28 -1.54 12.26 1.44
C THR A 28 -0.67 13.40 0.94
N GLN A 29 -0.26 14.29 1.84
CA GLN A 29 0.54 15.48 1.49
C GLN A 29 2.04 15.22 1.64
N ASN A 30 2.41 14.36 2.59
CA ASN A 30 3.79 14.12 2.94
C ASN A 30 4.29 12.81 2.33
N ARG A 31 5.22 12.93 1.37
CA ARG A 31 5.91 11.76 0.84
C ARG A 31 6.77 11.13 1.92
N ARG A 32 6.62 9.82 2.10
CA ARG A 32 7.37 9.02 3.07
C ARG A 32 8.18 7.96 2.33
N GLY A 33 9.41 7.75 2.77
CA GLY A 33 10.16 6.55 2.39
C GLY A 33 9.42 5.31 2.90
N LEU A 34 9.40 4.26 2.09
CA LEU A 34 8.85 2.97 2.47
C LEU A 34 9.91 1.91 2.17
N GLU A 35 10.12 1.02 3.12
CA GLU A 35 11.01 -0.13 2.93
C GLU A 35 10.18 -1.38 2.66
N LEU A 36 10.36 -1.99 1.50
CA LEU A 36 9.66 -3.22 1.15
C LEU A 36 10.20 -4.39 1.98
N ARG A 37 9.37 -4.91 2.88
CA ARG A 37 9.73 -6.01 3.78
C ARG A 37 9.34 -7.37 3.23
N LYS A 38 8.18 -7.46 2.57
CA LYS A 38 7.68 -8.73 2.05
C LYS A 38 6.84 -8.53 0.80
N VAL A 39 7.04 -9.43 -0.17
CA VAL A 39 6.12 -9.66 -1.30
C VAL A 39 5.62 -11.07 -1.20
N GLN A 40 4.32 -11.26 -1.35
CA GLN A 40 3.71 -12.58 -1.41
C GLN A 40 2.63 -12.60 -2.49
N GLN A 41 2.78 -13.51 -3.46
CA GLN A 41 1.70 -13.84 -4.37
C GLN A 41 0.61 -14.60 -3.60
N LEU A 42 -0.63 -14.21 -3.82
CA LEU A 42 -1.81 -14.87 -3.29
C LEU A 42 -2.56 -15.56 -4.44
N THR A 43 -3.63 -16.28 -4.12
CA THR A 43 -4.51 -16.86 -5.14
C THR A 43 -5.13 -15.77 -6.02
N ASP A 44 -5.49 -16.15 -7.23
CA ASP A 44 -6.25 -15.31 -8.18
C ASP A 44 -5.51 -14.05 -8.64
N GLY A 45 -4.17 -14.14 -8.69
CA GLY A 45 -3.31 -13.06 -9.19
C GLY A 45 -3.16 -11.86 -8.24
N ARG A 46 -3.66 -11.98 -7.00
CA ARG A 46 -3.50 -10.95 -5.98
C ARG A 46 -2.07 -10.94 -5.43
N VAL A 47 -1.63 -9.79 -4.95
CA VAL A 47 -0.29 -9.63 -4.35
C VAL A 47 -0.41 -8.93 -3.00
N SER A 48 0.12 -9.56 -1.95
CA SER A 48 0.31 -8.93 -0.65
C SER A 48 1.68 -8.29 -0.57
N LEU A 49 1.72 -7.03 -0.16
CA LEU A 49 2.93 -6.25 0.08
C LEU A 49 2.95 -5.78 1.53
N ILE A 50 4.09 -5.94 2.20
CA ILE A 50 4.32 -5.41 3.55
C ILE A 50 5.48 -4.44 3.46
N TYR A 51 5.25 -3.21 3.93
CA TYR A 51 6.25 -2.16 4.02
C TYR A 51 6.44 -1.74 5.47
N ALA A 52 7.69 -1.50 5.86
CA ALA A 52 7.98 -0.71 7.05
C ALA A 52 7.99 0.78 6.67
N ILE A 53 7.52 1.63 7.59
CA ILE A 53 7.54 3.09 7.46
C ILE A 53 8.65 3.60 8.37
N GLY A 54 9.75 4.05 7.77
CA GLY A 54 10.95 4.57 8.42
C GLY A 54 11.55 5.70 7.62
#